data_AF-A0A4Q3Y1L0-F1
#
_entry.id   AF-A0A4Q3Y1L0-F1
#
_cell.length_a   1.000
_cell.length_b   1.000
_cell.length_c   1.000
_cell.angle_alpha   90.00
_cell.angle_beta   90.00
_cell.angle_gamma   90.00
#
_symmetry.space_group_name_H-M   'P 1'
#
loop_
_entity.id
_entity.type
_entity.pdbx_description
1 polymer ?
#
loop_
_entity_poly.entity_id
_entity_poly.type
_entity_poly.pdbx_seq_one_letter_code
_entity_poly.pdbx_strand_id
1 'polypeptide(L)'
;MNPNSPNRQYVLERTRNIGIAAHIDAGKTTLTERILFYTGMIHKIGEVHDGGATTDWMEQERERGITITSAAVTTEWWQHVEEGVTKLFPGQKQRINIIDTPGHVDFTAEVERSLRVLDGAIVVFDAVAGVQPQTETVWRQATKYNVPRLVFVNKMDRTGADFNNVVSEVREKLGANAVRILIPIGAEDQLIGQIDVVNQKAVYFSDDDKFGSTYTVKDLEGDLIDLCKEAYDELVNAVADVDDQVGEKFLNEEVITLEELKQGIRRATIANLLVPVAGGSAFKNKGVQYLLDAVVDYLPSPLDIPAAIGMNPDNEDEKIEVITSDNEKFVSLAFKLWA
;
A
#
# COMPACT_ATOMS: atom_id res chain seq x y z
N MET A 1 -18.79 7.83 -21.02
CA MET A 1 -19.03 6.49 -21.63
C MET A 1 -18.39 5.45 -20.71
N ASN A 2 -18.89 4.22 -20.69
CA ASN A 2 -18.23 3.14 -19.94
C ASN A 2 -16.81 2.94 -20.53
N PRO A 3 -15.73 3.10 -19.76
CA PRO A 3 -14.37 3.01 -20.28
C PRO A 3 -13.96 1.56 -20.59
N ASN A 4 -14.74 0.58 -20.12
CA ASN A 4 -14.46 -0.84 -20.24
C ASN A 4 -15.07 -1.45 -21.51
N SER A 5 -14.29 -2.29 -22.18
CA SER A 5 -14.80 -3.15 -23.24
C SER A 5 -15.80 -4.17 -22.68
N PRO A 6 -16.88 -4.52 -23.42
CA PRO A 6 -17.80 -5.60 -23.02
C PRO A 6 -17.12 -6.95 -22.78
N ASN A 7 -15.94 -7.17 -23.37
CA ASN A 7 -15.18 -8.42 -23.27
C ASN A 7 -14.10 -8.39 -22.17
N ARG A 8 -14.01 -7.31 -21.38
CA ARG A 8 -12.98 -7.16 -20.35
C ARG A 8 -13.26 -8.11 -19.18
N GLN A 9 -12.30 -8.97 -18.85
CA GLN A 9 -12.42 -9.92 -17.74
C GLN A 9 -12.46 -9.23 -16.36
N TYR A 10 -11.73 -8.11 -16.19
CA TYR A 10 -11.67 -7.33 -14.95
C TYR A 10 -11.84 -5.85 -15.26
N VAL A 11 -12.88 -5.22 -14.74
CA VAL A 11 -13.14 -3.79 -14.96
C VAL A 11 -12.01 -2.91 -14.40
N LEU A 12 -11.76 -1.78 -15.05
CA LEU A 12 -10.67 -0.85 -14.72
C LEU A 12 -10.79 -0.30 -13.30
N GLU A 13 -12.01 0.03 -12.87
CA GLU A 13 -12.36 0.49 -11.52
C GLU A 13 -11.89 -0.50 -10.43
N ARG A 14 -11.83 -1.80 -10.79
CA ARG A 14 -11.46 -2.91 -9.91
C ARG A 14 -10.04 -3.41 -10.09
N THR A 15 -9.18 -2.58 -10.68
CA THR A 15 -7.75 -2.88 -10.85
C THR A 15 -6.93 -1.98 -9.93
N ARG A 16 -5.85 -2.51 -9.34
CA ARG A 16 -4.84 -1.77 -8.60
C ARG A 16 -3.47 -2.12 -9.17
N ASN A 17 -2.77 -1.15 -9.76
CA ASN A 17 -1.39 -1.32 -10.21
C ASN A 17 -0.47 -0.71 -9.16
N ILE A 18 0.14 -1.55 -8.33
CA ILE A 18 0.93 -1.10 -7.17
C ILE A 18 2.39 -1.56 -7.24
N GLY A 19 3.28 -0.70 -6.75
CA GLY A 19 4.66 -1.09 -6.47
C GLY A 19 4.88 -1.35 -4.99
N ILE A 20 5.82 -2.24 -4.67
CA ILE A 20 6.35 -2.36 -3.31
C ILE A 20 7.77 -1.81 -3.32
N ALA A 21 8.00 -0.70 -2.60
CA ALA A 21 9.24 0.08 -2.65
C ALA A 21 9.77 0.41 -1.26
N ALA A 22 11.08 0.34 -1.08
CA ALA A 22 11.75 0.50 0.22
C ALA A 22 13.27 0.39 0.08
N HIS A 23 14.00 0.79 1.13
CA HIS A 23 15.42 0.45 1.30
C HIS A 23 15.67 -1.07 1.37
N ILE A 24 16.93 -1.47 1.20
CA ILE A 24 17.44 -2.84 1.39
C ILE A 24 17.00 -3.38 2.75
N ASP A 25 16.67 -4.66 2.79
CA ASP A 25 16.28 -5.39 3.99
C ASP A 25 15.00 -4.92 4.71
N ALA A 26 14.26 -3.93 4.23
CA ALA A 26 12.97 -3.54 4.84
C ALA A 26 11.87 -4.64 4.73
N GLY A 27 12.13 -5.72 3.99
CA GLY A 27 11.22 -6.86 3.84
C GLY A 27 10.17 -6.69 2.73
N LYS A 28 10.53 -6.01 1.63
CA LYS A 28 9.67 -5.86 0.43
C LYS A 28 9.24 -7.21 -0.13
N THR A 29 10.23 -8.05 -0.47
CA THR A 29 10.01 -9.37 -1.07
C THR A 29 9.24 -10.29 -0.14
N THR A 30 9.56 -10.26 1.17
CA THR A 30 8.78 -10.98 2.18
C THR A 30 7.32 -10.53 2.19
N LEU A 31 7.07 -9.23 2.13
CA LEU A 31 5.71 -8.69 2.03
C LEU A 31 5.01 -9.16 0.74
N THR A 32 5.70 -9.11 -0.40
CA THR A 32 5.19 -9.61 -1.68
C THR A 32 4.76 -11.07 -1.57
N GLU A 33 5.63 -11.96 -1.05
CA GLU A 33 5.31 -13.38 -0.86
C GLU A 33 4.09 -13.59 0.04
N ARG A 34 3.96 -12.80 1.12
CA ARG A 34 2.77 -12.87 1.99
C ARG A 34 1.50 -12.45 1.28
N ILE A 35 1.55 -11.39 0.48
CA ILE A 35 0.41 -10.97 -0.34
C ILE A 35 0.01 -12.09 -1.31
N LEU A 36 0.98 -12.70 -2.00
CA LEU A 36 0.71 -13.81 -2.93
C LEU A 36 0.11 -15.03 -2.22
N PHE A 37 0.55 -15.30 -0.98
CA PHE A 37 0.01 -16.39 -0.18
C PHE A 37 -1.44 -16.13 0.26
N TYR A 38 -1.72 -14.96 0.85
CA TYR A 38 -3.08 -14.64 1.34
C TYR A 38 -4.12 -14.47 0.24
N THR A 39 -3.67 -14.10 -0.95
CA THR A 39 -4.53 -14.04 -2.15
C THR A 39 -4.74 -15.42 -2.78
N GLY A 40 -4.09 -16.46 -2.26
CA GLY A 40 -4.21 -17.83 -2.73
C GLY A 40 -3.44 -18.13 -4.03
N MET A 41 -2.62 -17.19 -4.52
CA MET A 41 -1.82 -17.36 -5.73
C MET A 41 -0.69 -18.39 -5.53
N ILE A 42 -0.12 -18.45 -4.33
CA ILE A 42 0.85 -19.48 -3.94
C ILE A 42 0.33 -20.27 -2.74
N HIS A 43 0.56 -21.59 -2.75
CA HIS A 43 0.12 -22.50 -1.68
C HIS A 43 1.21 -22.78 -0.63
N LYS A 44 2.41 -22.23 -0.84
CA LYS A 44 3.53 -22.33 0.10
C LYS A 44 4.21 -20.98 0.17
N ILE A 45 4.50 -20.55 1.39
CA ILE A 45 5.25 -19.34 1.66
C ILE A 45 6.74 -19.62 1.41
N GLY A 46 7.37 -18.82 0.54
CA GLY A 46 8.81 -18.79 0.36
C GLY A 46 9.48 -17.77 1.29
N GLU A 47 10.65 -18.11 1.84
CA GLU A 47 11.51 -17.17 2.57
C GLU A 47 12.70 -16.75 1.69
N VAL A 48 12.99 -15.45 1.70
CA VAL A 48 14.10 -14.87 0.90
C VAL A 48 15.45 -15.42 1.35
N HIS A 49 15.67 -15.54 2.66
CA HIS A 49 16.92 -16.03 3.23
C HIS A 49 17.22 -17.50 2.90
N ASP A 50 16.19 -18.27 2.55
CA ASP A 50 16.32 -19.68 2.16
C ASP A 50 16.36 -19.85 0.63
N GLY A 51 16.41 -18.75 -0.13
CA GLY A 51 16.34 -18.75 -1.60
C GLY A 51 14.99 -19.24 -2.14
N GLY A 52 13.96 -19.25 -1.31
CA GLY A 52 12.64 -19.81 -1.61
C GLY A 52 11.61 -18.81 -2.11
N ALA A 53 11.93 -17.51 -2.16
CA ALA A 53 11.04 -16.48 -2.68
C ALA A 53 10.71 -16.74 -4.16
N THR A 54 9.44 -16.63 -4.50
CA THR A 54 8.88 -16.84 -5.83
C THR A 54 9.28 -15.71 -6.78
N THR A 55 9.37 -14.48 -6.26
CA THR A 55 9.73 -13.30 -7.05
C THR A 55 11.23 -13.15 -7.32
N ASP A 56 12.09 -13.72 -6.46
CA ASP A 56 13.55 -13.76 -6.66
C ASP A 56 13.96 -15.06 -7.39
N TRP A 57 13.88 -15.05 -8.72
CA TRP A 57 14.17 -16.22 -9.55
C TRP A 57 15.65 -16.39 -9.92
N MET A 58 16.48 -15.33 -9.84
CA MET A 58 17.84 -15.39 -10.35
C MET A 58 18.68 -16.10 -9.31
N GLU A 59 19.61 -16.96 -9.76
CA GLU A 59 20.53 -17.64 -8.86
C GLU A 59 21.29 -16.64 -7.97
N GLN A 60 21.67 -15.49 -8.54
CA GLN A 60 22.31 -14.38 -7.81
C GLN A 60 21.40 -13.68 -6.80
N GLU A 61 20.10 -13.57 -7.07
CA GLU A 61 19.13 -13.01 -6.12
C GLU A 61 18.96 -13.95 -4.92
N ARG A 62 18.83 -15.26 -5.20
CA ARG A 62 18.71 -16.32 -4.19
C ARG A 62 19.98 -16.48 -3.35
N GLU A 63 21.14 -16.46 -3.98
CA GLU A 63 22.44 -16.59 -3.29
C GLU A 63 22.73 -15.40 -2.37
N ARG A 64 22.32 -14.19 -2.77
CA ARG A 64 22.61 -12.95 -2.05
C ARG A 64 21.47 -12.47 -1.15
N GLY A 65 20.27 -13.06 -1.27
CA GLY A 65 19.09 -12.65 -0.54
C GLY A 65 18.64 -11.21 -0.85
N ILE A 66 18.87 -10.73 -2.08
CA ILE A 66 18.50 -9.39 -2.52
C ILE A 66 17.69 -9.46 -3.82
N THR A 67 16.70 -8.57 -3.97
CA THR A 67 15.99 -8.38 -5.24
C THR A 67 16.82 -7.48 -6.16
N ILE A 68 17.23 -8.03 -7.31
CA ILE A 68 18.05 -7.37 -8.32
C ILE A 68 17.14 -6.82 -9.42
N THR A 69 16.14 -7.60 -9.84
CA THR A 69 15.22 -7.26 -10.92
C THR A 69 13.78 -7.20 -10.44
N SER A 70 13.02 -6.27 -11.01
CA SER A 70 11.61 -6.10 -10.69
C SER A 70 10.75 -7.29 -11.14
N ALA A 71 10.00 -7.88 -10.22
CA ALA A 71 9.06 -8.96 -10.54
C ALA A 71 7.66 -8.38 -10.71
N ALA A 72 7.02 -8.66 -11.85
CA ALA A 72 5.63 -8.28 -12.09
C ALA A 72 4.73 -9.51 -11.92
N VAL A 73 3.81 -9.44 -10.94
CA VAL A 73 2.89 -10.53 -10.62
C VAL A 73 1.45 -10.00 -10.53
N THR A 74 0.49 -10.83 -10.89
CA THR A 74 -0.95 -10.49 -10.81
C THR A 74 -1.62 -11.43 -9.84
N THR A 75 -2.36 -10.87 -8.89
CA THR A 75 -3.18 -11.62 -7.95
C THR A 75 -4.56 -10.97 -7.77
N GLU A 76 -5.41 -11.57 -6.95
CA GLU A 76 -6.76 -11.11 -6.69
C GLU A 76 -7.03 -11.03 -5.19
N TRP A 77 -7.62 -9.94 -4.72
CA TRP A 77 -8.02 -9.76 -3.33
C TRP A 77 -9.53 -9.60 -3.22
N TRP A 78 -10.14 -10.30 -2.29
CA TRP A 78 -11.57 -10.19 -2.01
C TRP A 78 -11.78 -9.36 -0.74
N GLN A 79 -12.41 -8.20 -0.88
CA GLN A 79 -12.82 -7.44 0.31
C GLN A 79 -14.03 -8.12 0.94
N HIS A 80 -13.80 -8.96 1.95
CA HIS A 80 -14.88 -9.65 2.66
C HIS A 80 -15.75 -8.65 3.42
N VAL A 81 -17.06 -8.93 3.45
CA VAL A 81 -17.99 -8.22 4.33
C VAL A 81 -17.74 -8.72 5.74
N GLU A 82 -17.45 -7.80 6.65
CA GLU A 82 -17.16 -8.09 8.05
C GLU A 82 -18.06 -7.22 8.93
N GLU A 83 -18.69 -7.84 9.93
CA GLU A 83 -19.59 -7.14 10.82
C GLU A 83 -18.84 -6.09 11.65
N GLY A 84 -19.35 -4.85 11.68
CA GLY A 84 -18.73 -3.75 12.40
C GLY A 84 -17.48 -3.15 11.73
N VAL A 85 -17.16 -3.55 10.49
CA VAL A 85 -16.04 -3.02 9.71
C VAL A 85 -16.57 -2.45 8.39
N THR A 86 -16.39 -1.14 8.21
CA THR A 86 -16.69 -0.44 6.96
C THR A 86 -15.50 -0.55 6.00
N LYS A 87 -15.79 -0.94 4.75
CA LYS A 87 -14.83 -0.97 3.63
C LYS A 87 -15.46 -0.26 2.44
N LEU A 88 -14.66 0.28 1.51
CA LEU A 88 -15.21 1.03 0.37
C LEU A 88 -15.75 0.14 -0.75
N PHE A 89 -15.26 -1.10 -0.86
CA PHE A 89 -15.65 -2.02 -1.93
C PHE A 89 -16.06 -3.41 -1.37
N PRO A 90 -16.98 -3.46 -0.39
CA PRO A 90 -17.32 -4.70 0.31
C PRO A 90 -17.95 -5.72 -0.66
N GLY A 91 -17.52 -6.97 -0.55
CA GLY A 91 -17.96 -8.06 -1.41
C GLY A 91 -17.45 -7.99 -2.85
N GLN A 92 -16.48 -7.13 -3.14
CA GLN A 92 -15.93 -6.99 -4.49
C GLN A 92 -14.54 -7.62 -4.59
N LYS A 93 -14.34 -8.42 -5.65
CA LYS A 93 -13.03 -8.92 -6.06
C LYS A 93 -12.25 -7.84 -6.80
N GLN A 94 -11.03 -7.60 -6.36
CA GLN A 94 -10.12 -6.62 -6.92
C GLN A 94 -8.93 -7.34 -7.55
N ARG A 95 -8.54 -6.94 -8.75
CA ARG A 95 -7.29 -7.40 -9.38
C ARG A 95 -6.16 -6.51 -8.89
N ILE A 96 -5.08 -7.11 -8.39
CA ILE A 96 -3.88 -6.41 -7.95
C ILE A 96 -2.70 -6.84 -8.82
N ASN A 97 -2.14 -5.90 -9.56
CA ASN A 97 -0.89 -6.09 -10.27
C ASN A 97 0.23 -5.48 -9.41
N ILE A 98 1.20 -6.29 -9.03
CA ILE A 98 2.30 -5.91 -8.12
C ILE A 98 3.58 -5.87 -8.93
N ILE A 99 4.33 -4.78 -8.80
CA ILE A 99 5.73 -4.71 -9.20
C ILE A 99 6.57 -4.67 -7.93
N ASP A 100 7.28 -5.75 -7.64
CA ASP A 100 8.29 -5.76 -6.58
C ASP A 100 9.52 -5.01 -7.07
N THR A 101 9.95 -3.96 -6.36
CA THR A 101 11.03 -3.07 -6.85
C THR A 101 12.34 -3.34 -6.13
N PRO A 102 13.51 -3.23 -6.80
CA PRO A 102 14.80 -3.35 -6.14
C PRO A 102 14.97 -2.34 -5.01
N GLY A 103 15.58 -2.78 -3.90
CA GLY A 103 15.85 -1.89 -2.76
C GLY A 103 17.21 -1.21 -2.74
N HIS A 104 18.12 -1.69 -3.58
CA HIS A 104 19.52 -1.28 -3.58
C HIS A 104 19.74 -0.04 -4.46
N VAL A 105 20.62 0.85 -4.03
CA VAL A 105 20.92 2.13 -4.72
C VAL A 105 21.45 1.94 -6.14
N ASP A 106 22.16 0.85 -6.38
CA ASP A 106 22.71 0.49 -7.69
C ASP A 106 21.63 0.20 -8.74
N PHE A 107 20.38 -0.05 -8.32
CA PHE A 107 19.24 -0.34 -9.20
C PHE A 107 18.21 0.79 -9.23
N THR A 108 18.60 2.01 -8.86
CA THR A 108 17.75 3.21 -8.86
C THR A 108 17.06 3.49 -10.20
N ALA A 109 17.71 3.21 -11.33
CA ALA A 109 17.11 3.34 -12.66
C ALA A 109 15.96 2.33 -12.91
N GLU A 110 15.99 1.16 -12.27
CA GLU A 110 14.90 0.20 -12.34
C GLU A 110 13.73 0.59 -11.43
N VAL A 111 14.02 1.13 -10.24
CA VAL A 111 13.00 1.73 -9.37
C VAL A 111 12.29 2.88 -10.07
N GLU A 112 13.04 3.78 -10.72
CA GLU A 112 12.49 4.91 -11.46
C GLU A 112 11.58 4.49 -12.63
N ARG A 113 11.99 3.46 -13.39
CA ARG A 113 11.17 2.90 -14.46
C ARG A 113 9.90 2.24 -13.94
N SER A 114 9.99 1.54 -12.81
CA SER A 114 8.85 0.88 -12.17
C SER A 114 7.85 1.91 -11.67
N LEU A 115 8.30 2.94 -10.93
CA LEU A 115 7.43 4.00 -10.41
C LEU A 115 6.66 4.75 -11.51
N ARG A 116 7.20 4.85 -12.72
CA ARG A 116 6.53 5.53 -13.84
C ARG A 116 5.32 4.78 -14.40
N VAL A 117 5.24 3.47 -14.21
CA VAL A 117 4.13 2.62 -14.73
C VAL A 117 3.13 2.22 -13.67
N LEU A 118 3.33 2.67 -12.43
CA LEU A 118 2.50 2.33 -11.29
C LEU A 118 1.45 3.42 -11.03
N ASP A 119 0.25 2.99 -10.68
CA ASP A 119 -0.81 3.91 -10.26
C ASP A 119 -0.64 4.28 -8.79
N GLY A 120 -0.11 3.39 -7.95
CA GLY A 120 0.17 3.64 -6.53
C GLY A 120 1.33 2.81 -6.00
N ALA A 121 1.72 3.02 -4.74
CA ALA A 121 2.80 2.26 -4.12
C ALA A 121 2.59 2.00 -2.62
N ILE A 122 3.08 0.86 -2.16
CA ILE A 122 3.33 0.58 -0.75
C ILE A 122 4.79 0.90 -0.47
N VAL A 123 5.05 1.89 0.37
CA VAL A 123 6.40 2.22 0.84
C VAL A 123 6.65 1.49 2.16
N VAL A 124 7.59 0.54 2.14
CA VAL A 124 7.89 -0.30 3.31
C VAL A 124 9.02 0.34 4.13
N PHE A 125 8.81 0.45 5.43
CA PHE A 125 9.83 0.89 6.40
C PHE A 125 10.12 -0.25 7.37
N ASP A 126 11.35 -0.28 7.87
CA ASP A 126 11.74 -1.16 8.97
C ASP A 126 11.39 -0.47 10.29
N ALA A 127 10.64 -1.14 11.16
CA ALA A 127 10.20 -0.60 12.45
C ALA A 127 11.35 -0.23 13.41
N VAL A 128 12.53 -0.80 13.22
CA VAL A 128 13.72 -0.54 14.05
C VAL A 128 14.56 0.57 13.42
N ALA A 129 14.79 0.49 12.10
CA ALA A 129 15.69 1.42 11.42
C ALA A 129 15.03 2.74 11.01
N GLY A 130 13.69 2.77 10.89
CA GLY A 130 12.93 3.96 10.47
C GLY A 130 13.32 4.48 9.09
N VAL A 131 13.36 5.79 8.95
CA VAL A 131 13.72 6.47 7.70
C VAL A 131 15.23 6.47 7.54
N GLN A 132 15.69 5.80 6.48
CA GLN A 132 17.10 5.71 6.07
C GLN A 132 17.37 6.61 4.85
N PRO A 133 18.62 7.03 4.59
CA PRO A 133 18.96 7.91 3.46
C PRO A 133 18.49 7.40 2.09
N GLN A 134 18.48 6.09 1.91
CA GLN A 134 17.98 5.45 0.69
C GLN A 134 16.46 5.49 0.61
N THR A 135 15.75 5.39 1.74
CA THR A 135 14.30 5.54 1.76
C THR A 135 13.88 6.94 1.33
N GLU A 136 14.65 7.98 1.70
CA GLU A 136 14.43 9.35 1.20
C GLU A 136 14.55 9.44 -0.33
N THR A 137 15.50 8.70 -0.91
CA THR A 137 15.69 8.65 -2.37
C THR A 137 14.47 8.04 -3.06
N VAL A 138 13.98 6.89 -2.57
CA VAL A 138 12.76 6.25 -3.08
C VAL A 138 11.54 7.16 -2.91
N TRP A 139 11.43 7.81 -1.75
CA TRP A 139 10.35 8.76 -1.46
C TRP A 139 10.32 9.93 -2.45
N ARG A 140 11.50 10.51 -2.73
CA ARG A 140 11.65 11.61 -3.68
C ARG A 140 11.35 11.17 -5.11
N GLN A 141 11.72 9.94 -5.49
CA GLN A 141 11.34 9.37 -6.79
C GLN A 141 9.83 9.22 -6.91
N ALA A 142 9.15 8.64 -5.92
CA ALA A 142 7.69 8.51 -5.93
C ALA A 142 7.00 9.89 -6.01
N THR A 143 7.54 10.88 -5.30
CA THR A 143 7.06 12.28 -5.36
C THR A 143 7.24 12.87 -6.76
N LYS A 144 8.41 12.67 -7.41
CA LYS A 144 8.69 13.17 -8.77
C LYS A 144 7.67 12.66 -9.81
N TYR A 145 7.16 11.45 -9.64
CA TYR A 145 6.16 10.84 -10.52
C TYR A 145 4.73 10.99 -10.02
N ASN A 146 4.51 11.75 -8.93
CA ASN A 146 3.21 11.93 -8.29
C ASN A 146 2.51 10.61 -7.94
N VAL A 147 3.26 9.58 -7.56
CA VAL A 147 2.71 8.26 -7.23
C VAL A 147 2.09 8.31 -5.82
N PRO A 148 0.75 8.14 -5.69
CA PRO A 148 0.07 7.98 -4.39
C PRO A 148 0.66 6.84 -3.58
N ARG A 149 0.79 7.04 -2.27
CA ARG A 149 1.53 6.14 -1.39
C ARG A 149 0.73 5.75 -0.16
N LEU A 150 0.91 4.49 0.22
CA LEU A 150 0.55 3.96 1.53
C LEU A 150 1.84 3.46 2.20
N VAL A 151 2.01 3.72 3.48
CA VAL A 151 3.19 3.29 4.24
C VAL A 151 2.89 2.01 5.00
N PHE A 152 3.80 1.05 4.93
CA PHE A 152 3.79 -0.14 5.79
C PHE A 152 5.06 -0.18 6.66
N VAL A 153 4.89 0.00 7.97
CA VAL A 153 5.94 -0.17 8.97
C VAL A 153 6.03 -1.66 9.30
N ASN A 154 6.98 -2.32 8.66
CA ASN A 154 7.19 -3.75 8.75
C ASN A 154 8.16 -4.11 9.89
N LYS A 155 8.27 -5.39 10.20
CA LYS A 155 9.15 -5.94 11.24
C LYS A 155 8.84 -5.46 12.65
N MET A 156 7.56 -5.22 12.94
CA MET A 156 7.10 -4.94 14.31
C MET A 156 7.41 -6.08 15.30
N ASP A 157 7.87 -7.25 14.83
CA ASP A 157 8.31 -8.40 15.63
C ASP A 157 9.79 -8.36 16.05
N ARG A 158 10.54 -7.33 15.66
CA ARG A 158 11.98 -7.21 15.97
C ARG A 158 12.23 -6.36 17.22
N THR A 159 13.29 -6.70 17.94
CA THR A 159 13.72 -5.92 19.11
C THR A 159 14.03 -4.48 18.76
N GLY A 160 13.44 -3.54 19.51
CA GLY A 160 13.53 -2.10 19.25
C GLY A 160 12.55 -1.59 18.18
N ALA A 161 11.55 -2.39 17.79
CA ALA A 161 10.51 -1.94 16.87
C ALA A 161 9.65 -0.84 17.50
N ASP A 162 9.57 0.31 16.84
CA ASP A 162 8.78 1.46 17.32
C ASP A 162 7.98 2.09 16.17
N PHE A 163 6.68 1.75 16.14
CA PHE A 163 5.76 2.27 15.13
C PHE A 163 5.62 3.79 15.16
N ASN A 164 5.48 4.37 16.35
CA ASN A 164 5.24 5.80 16.50
C ASN A 164 6.48 6.61 16.13
N ASN A 165 7.68 6.11 16.46
CA ASN A 165 8.92 6.72 16.01
C ASN A 165 9.01 6.75 14.49
N VAL A 166 8.73 5.63 13.79
CA VAL A 166 8.75 5.62 12.32
C VAL A 166 7.72 6.59 11.73
N VAL A 167 6.51 6.68 12.28
CA VAL A 167 5.51 7.66 11.86
C VAL A 167 6.03 9.10 12.05
N SER A 168 6.65 9.41 13.18
CA SER A 168 7.25 10.73 13.45
C SER A 168 8.35 11.05 12.45
N GLU A 169 9.25 10.09 12.18
CA GLU A 169 10.33 10.27 11.22
C GLU A 169 9.82 10.48 9.79
N VAL A 170 8.75 9.79 9.38
CA VAL A 170 8.11 10.00 8.08
C VAL A 170 7.56 11.43 7.98
N ARG A 171 7.01 11.99 9.07
CA ARG A 171 6.54 13.38 9.11
C ARG A 171 7.70 14.37 9.06
N GLU A 172 8.69 14.18 9.91
CA GLU A 172 9.79 15.14 10.13
C GLU A 172 10.83 15.12 9.02
N LYS A 173 11.28 13.93 8.60
CA LYS A 173 12.38 13.77 7.63
C LYS A 173 11.88 13.80 6.19
N LEU A 174 10.68 13.27 5.92
CA LEU A 174 10.10 13.20 4.58
C LEU A 174 9.09 14.32 4.28
N GLY A 175 8.70 15.10 5.29
CA GLY A 175 7.71 16.19 5.16
C GLY A 175 6.32 15.71 4.79
N ALA A 176 5.97 14.46 5.13
CA ALA A 176 4.72 13.84 4.72
C ALA A 176 3.62 14.07 5.76
N ASN A 177 2.39 14.35 5.30
CA ASN A 177 1.20 14.33 6.14
C ASN A 177 0.75 12.89 6.40
N ALA A 178 1.52 12.18 7.24
CA ALA A 178 1.31 10.77 7.53
C ALA A 178 0.29 10.58 8.63
N VAL A 179 -0.68 9.68 8.45
CA VAL A 179 -1.76 9.41 9.42
C VAL A 179 -1.86 7.93 9.75
N ARG A 180 -2.08 7.61 11.03
CA ARG A 180 -2.13 6.24 11.53
C ARG A 180 -3.50 5.62 11.20
N ILE A 181 -3.53 4.59 10.35
CA ILE A 181 -4.78 3.88 10.02
C ILE A 181 -4.84 2.45 10.58
N LEU A 182 -3.69 1.79 10.71
CA LEU A 182 -3.57 0.45 11.29
C LEU A 182 -2.40 0.43 12.29
N ILE A 183 -2.69 0.56 13.58
CA ILE A 183 -1.67 0.67 14.64
C ILE A 183 -1.39 -0.73 15.20
N PRO A 184 -0.14 -1.21 15.25
CA PRO A 184 0.17 -2.52 15.82
C PRO A 184 -0.17 -2.57 17.32
N ILE A 185 -0.79 -3.68 17.76
CA ILE A 185 -1.05 -3.98 19.17
C ILE A 185 0.10 -4.83 19.69
N GLY A 186 0.93 -4.21 20.53
CA GLY A 186 2.20 -4.77 20.99
C GLY A 186 3.32 -4.62 19.95
N ALA A 187 4.51 -5.07 20.33
CA ALA A 187 5.70 -5.10 19.49
C ALA A 187 6.57 -6.30 19.90
N GLU A 188 7.58 -6.60 19.11
CA GLU A 188 8.50 -7.71 19.33
C GLU A 188 7.75 -9.06 19.43
N ASP A 189 8.02 -9.84 20.47
CA ASP A 189 7.34 -11.09 20.79
C ASP A 189 5.89 -10.87 21.30
N GLN A 190 5.55 -9.64 21.72
CA GLN A 190 4.21 -9.26 22.19
C GLN A 190 3.32 -8.70 21.08
N LEU A 191 3.76 -8.70 19.81
CA LEU A 191 2.93 -8.30 18.68
C LEU A 191 1.79 -9.31 18.48
N ILE A 192 0.55 -8.90 18.73
CA ILE A 192 -0.63 -9.79 18.68
C ILE A 192 -1.73 -9.33 17.72
N GLY A 193 -1.71 -8.07 17.28
CA GLY A 193 -2.83 -7.49 16.55
C GLY A 193 -2.57 -6.14 15.90
N GLN A 194 -3.64 -5.54 15.40
CA GLN A 194 -3.69 -4.16 14.92
C GLN A 194 -4.98 -3.48 15.39
N ILE A 195 -4.94 -2.19 15.67
CA ILE A 195 -6.10 -1.31 15.80
C ILE A 195 -6.43 -0.80 14.40
N ASP A 196 -7.63 -1.08 13.90
CA ASP A 196 -8.23 -0.35 12.78
C ASP A 196 -8.81 0.95 13.33
N VAL A 197 -8.10 2.05 13.09
CA VAL A 197 -8.42 3.37 13.64
C VAL A 197 -9.74 3.86 13.09
N VAL A 198 -9.98 3.69 11.79
CA VAL A 198 -11.19 4.20 11.13
C VAL A 198 -12.43 3.47 11.65
N ASN A 199 -12.34 2.14 11.74
CA ASN A 199 -13.46 1.33 12.22
C ASN A 199 -13.55 1.25 13.75
N GLN A 200 -12.53 1.73 14.47
CA GLN A 200 -12.41 1.67 15.92
C GLN A 200 -12.55 0.24 16.45
N LYS A 201 -11.81 -0.69 15.83
CA LYS A 201 -11.81 -2.12 16.15
C LYS A 201 -10.39 -2.65 16.38
N ALA A 202 -10.28 -3.69 17.18
CA ALA A 202 -9.05 -4.47 17.31
C ALA A 202 -9.13 -5.73 16.42
N VAL A 203 -8.08 -5.96 15.64
CA VAL A 203 -7.88 -7.15 14.82
C VAL A 203 -6.77 -7.98 15.46
N TYR A 204 -7.11 -9.13 16.01
CA TYR A 204 -6.16 -10.04 16.64
C TYR A 204 -5.83 -11.20 15.70
N PHE A 205 -4.53 -11.45 15.47
CA PHE A 205 -4.06 -12.54 14.62
C PHE A 205 -3.75 -13.76 15.47
N SER A 206 -4.21 -14.94 15.03
CA SER A 206 -3.95 -16.19 15.73
C SER A 206 -2.51 -16.66 15.52
N ASP A 207 -1.85 -17.06 16.61
CA ASP A 207 -0.55 -17.75 16.57
C ASP A 207 -0.68 -19.25 16.25
N ASP A 208 -1.89 -19.82 16.39
CA ASP A 208 -2.16 -21.26 16.22
C ASP A 208 -2.30 -21.68 14.75
N ASP A 209 -2.52 -20.72 13.84
CA ASP A 209 -2.51 -20.97 12.42
C ASP A 209 -1.07 -20.81 11.90
N LYS A 210 -0.48 -21.91 11.43
CA LYS A 210 0.91 -21.95 10.90
C LYS A 210 1.19 -20.91 9.80
N PHE A 211 0.16 -20.33 9.21
CA PHE A 211 0.28 -19.32 8.15
C PHE A 211 -0.37 -17.96 8.47
N GLY A 212 -0.85 -17.76 9.71
CA GLY A 212 -1.47 -16.51 10.19
C GLY A 212 -2.65 -16.03 9.35
N SER A 213 -3.39 -16.95 8.75
CA SER A 213 -4.54 -16.69 7.87
C SER A 213 -5.81 -16.38 8.66
N THR A 214 -5.82 -16.70 9.96
CA THR A 214 -6.98 -16.56 10.83
C THR A 214 -6.81 -15.36 11.76
N TYR A 215 -7.76 -14.43 11.71
CA TYR A 215 -7.85 -13.29 12.61
C TYR A 215 -9.26 -13.17 13.20
N THR A 216 -9.38 -12.41 14.30
CA THR A 216 -10.66 -12.09 14.92
C THR A 216 -10.78 -10.58 15.12
N VAL A 217 -11.93 -10.03 14.76
CA VAL A 217 -12.25 -8.61 14.97
C VAL A 217 -13.04 -8.49 16.28
N LYS A 218 -12.63 -7.55 17.13
CA LYS A 218 -13.26 -7.29 18.43
C LYS A 218 -13.39 -5.80 18.70
N ASP A 219 -14.23 -5.46 19.65
CA ASP A 219 -14.26 -4.11 20.23
C ASP A 219 -12.94 -3.80 20.94
N LEU A 220 -12.62 -2.52 21.02
CA LEU A 220 -11.45 -2.02 21.74
C LEU A 220 -11.68 -2.12 23.26
N GLU A 221 -10.64 -2.44 24.00
CA GLU A 221 -10.67 -2.58 25.46
C GLU A 221 -9.49 -1.86 26.10
N GLY A 222 -9.67 -1.37 27.33
CA GLY A 222 -8.61 -0.74 28.12
C GLY A 222 -7.92 0.42 27.40
N ASP A 223 -6.60 0.47 27.50
CA ASP A 223 -5.76 1.55 26.96
C ASP A 223 -5.84 1.68 25.42
N LEU A 224 -6.34 0.66 24.72
CA LEU A 224 -6.50 0.70 23.26
C LEU A 224 -7.60 1.69 22.84
N ILE A 225 -8.59 1.96 23.70
CA ILE A 225 -9.67 2.90 23.41
C ILE A 225 -9.10 4.32 23.32
N ASP A 226 -8.30 4.72 24.30
CA ASP A 226 -7.73 6.06 24.35
C ASP A 226 -6.72 6.28 23.22
N LEU A 227 -5.87 5.28 22.95
CA LEU A 227 -4.93 5.31 21.83
C LEU A 227 -5.64 5.43 20.47
N CYS A 228 -6.70 4.63 20.27
CA CYS A 228 -7.48 4.69 19.04
C CYS A 228 -8.19 6.04 18.88
N LYS A 229 -8.74 6.58 19.96
CA LYS A 229 -9.42 7.87 19.95
C LYS A 229 -8.46 9.00 19.58
N GLU A 230 -7.28 9.05 20.18
CA GLU A 230 -6.25 10.05 19.84
C GLU A 230 -5.88 9.96 18.36
N ALA A 231 -5.62 8.75 17.85
CA ALA A 231 -5.28 8.54 16.45
C ALA A 231 -6.44 8.86 15.50
N TYR A 232 -7.69 8.59 15.91
CA TYR A 232 -8.89 8.89 15.14
C TYR A 232 -9.13 10.40 15.04
N ASP A 233 -9.01 11.13 16.14
CA ASP A 233 -9.16 12.59 16.16
C ASP A 233 -8.07 13.25 15.29
N GLU A 234 -6.81 12.78 15.40
CA GLU A 234 -5.71 13.22 14.52
C GLU A 234 -6.01 12.93 13.04
N LEU A 235 -6.50 11.73 12.73
CA LEU A 235 -6.85 11.31 11.37
C LEU A 235 -7.96 12.19 10.79
N VAL A 236 -9.05 12.40 11.52
CA VAL A 236 -10.19 13.21 11.05
C VAL A 236 -9.76 14.65 10.80
N ASN A 237 -8.99 15.25 11.71
CA ASN A 237 -8.45 16.60 11.53
C ASN A 237 -7.57 16.68 10.27
N ALA A 238 -6.62 15.75 10.13
CA ALA A 238 -5.70 15.73 9.00
C ALA A 238 -6.41 15.52 7.64
N VAL A 239 -7.52 14.78 7.60
CA VAL A 239 -8.35 14.62 6.39
C VAL A 239 -9.17 15.88 6.14
N ALA A 240 -9.79 16.46 7.17
CA ALA A 240 -10.59 17.69 7.05
C ALA A 240 -9.78 18.89 6.52
N ASP A 241 -8.48 18.95 6.86
CA ASP A 241 -7.57 20.00 6.40
C ASP A 241 -7.26 19.94 4.89
N VAL A 242 -7.43 18.77 4.24
CA VAL A 242 -6.98 18.53 2.86
C VAL A 242 -8.06 18.00 1.91
N ASP A 243 -9.22 17.62 2.43
CA ASP A 243 -10.37 17.14 1.65
C ASP A 243 -11.58 18.04 1.87
N ASP A 244 -11.98 18.79 0.83
CA ASP A 244 -13.05 19.78 0.92
C ASP A 244 -14.38 19.20 1.44
N GLN A 245 -14.74 17.98 1.06
CA GLN A 245 -16.02 17.38 1.46
C GLN A 245 -16.05 17.01 2.94
N VAL A 246 -14.95 16.45 3.45
CA VAL A 246 -14.81 16.15 4.88
C VAL A 246 -14.63 17.46 5.67
N GLY A 247 -13.86 18.41 5.15
CA GLY A 247 -13.63 19.73 5.74
C GLY A 247 -14.90 20.54 5.94
N GLU A 248 -15.78 20.60 4.93
CA GLU A 248 -17.06 21.30 5.03
C GLU A 248 -17.95 20.73 6.16
N LYS A 249 -18.08 19.40 6.22
CA LYS A 249 -18.84 18.74 7.30
C LYS A 249 -18.22 18.99 8.67
N PHE A 250 -16.89 18.90 8.76
CA PHE A 250 -16.17 19.14 10.00
C PHE A 250 -16.40 20.56 10.52
N LEU A 251 -16.30 21.57 9.66
CA LEU A 251 -16.55 22.98 9.99
C LEU A 251 -17.99 23.26 10.43
N ASN A 252 -18.95 22.54 9.86
CA ASN A 252 -20.37 22.67 10.18
C ASN A 252 -20.81 21.79 11.37
N GLU A 253 -19.87 21.10 12.04
CA GLU A 253 -20.16 20.13 13.12
C GLU A 253 -21.15 19.03 12.69
N GLU A 254 -21.15 18.67 11.41
CA GLU A 254 -21.97 17.59 10.86
C GLU A 254 -21.35 16.22 11.13
N VAL A 255 -22.20 15.20 11.23
CA VAL A 255 -21.73 13.81 11.39
C VAL A 255 -21.06 13.33 10.10
N ILE A 256 -19.78 12.99 10.20
CA ILE A 256 -19.01 12.34 9.14
C ILE A 256 -19.16 10.83 9.30
N THR A 257 -19.75 10.15 8.32
CA THR A 257 -19.88 8.69 8.36
C THR A 257 -18.53 8.02 8.08
N LEU A 258 -18.36 6.75 8.51
CA LEU A 258 -17.12 6.00 8.25
C LEU A 258 -16.83 5.85 6.75
N GLU A 259 -17.87 5.68 5.94
CA GLU A 259 -17.73 5.60 4.48
C GLU A 259 -17.22 6.93 3.91
N GLU A 260 -17.80 8.06 4.33
CA GLU A 260 -17.36 9.40 3.90
C GLU A 260 -15.93 9.70 4.33
N LEU A 261 -15.55 9.34 5.56
CA LEU A 261 -14.19 9.48 6.05
C LEU A 261 -13.22 8.65 5.20
N LYS A 262 -13.54 7.37 4.91
CA LYS A 262 -12.71 6.53 4.03
C LYS A 262 -12.61 7.09 2.61
N GLN A 263 -13.69 7.65 2.06
CA GLN A 263 -13.66 8.32 0.76
C GLN A 263 -12.77 9.58 0.79
N GLY A 264 -12.81 10.36 1.88
CA GLY A 264 -11.90 11.50 2.09
C GLY A 264 -10.44 11.07 2.17
N ILE A 265 -10.12 10.03 2.96
CA ILE A 265 -8.77 9.45 3.02
C ILE A 265 -8.32 9.01 1.63
N ARG A 266 -9.17 8.31 0.87
CA ARG A 266 -8.88 7.87 -0.50
C ARG A 266 -8.55 9.06 -1.41
N ARG A 267 -9.41 10.09 -1.46
CA ARG A 267 -9.19 11.28 -2.30
C ARG A 267 -7.90 12.00 -1.93
N ALA A 268 -7.66 12.21 -0.64
CA ALA A 268 -6.44 12.85 -0.14
C ALA A 268 -5.17 12.03 -0.44
N THR A 269 -5.27 10.70 -0.36
CA THR A 269 -4.17 9.78 -0.71
C THR A 269 -3.83 9.87 -2.19
N ILE A 270 -4.84 9.80 -3.07
CA ILE A 270 -4.67 9.90 -4.53
C ILE A 270 -4.12 11.27 -4.94
N ALA A 271 -4.52 12.33 -4.23
CA ALA A 271 -3.99 13.68 -4.42
C ALA A 271 -2.57 13.89 -3.86
N ASN A 272 -1.96 12.88 -3.21
CA ASN A 272 -0.68 12.97 -2.49
C ASN A 272 -0.66 14.03 -1.37
N LEU A 273 -1.82 14.38 -0.80
CA LEU A 273 -1.95 15.35 0.30
C LEU A 273 -1.92 14.70 1.68
N LEU A 274 -2.11 13.38 1.73
CA LEU A 274 -2.15 12.58 2.94
C LEU A 274 -1.57 11.19 2.65
N VAL A 275 -0.89 10.60 3.64
CA VAL A 275 -0.26 9.28 3.52
C VAL A 275 -0.77 8.37 4.64
N PRO A 276 -1.61 7.37 4.32
CA PRO A 276 -2.03 6.39 5.31
C PRO A 276 -0.87 5.48 5.74
N VAL A 277 -0.77 5.21 7.05
CA VAL A 277 0.28 4.37 7.64
C VAL A 277 -0.32 3.17 8.36
N ALA A 278 0.19 1.99 8.01
CA ALA A 278 -0.13 0.71 8.62
C ALA A 278 1.13 0.08 9.23
N GLY A 279 1.03 -0.58 10.39
CA GLY A 279 2.15 -1.26 11.03
C GLY A 279 1.90 -2.75 11.25
N GLY A 280 2.88 -3.61 11.02
CA GLY A 280 2.73 -5.05 11.19
C GLY A 280 4.03 -5.83 10.99
N SER A 281 3.90 -7.14 10.79
CA SER A 281 5.02 -8.02 10.49
C SER A 281 4.64 -8.98 9.36
N ALA A 282 5.25 -8.78 8.20
CA ALA A 282 5.15 -9.74 7.10
C ALA A 282 5.74 -11.10 7.51
N PHE A 283 6.85 -11.11 8.26
CA PHE A 283 7.50 -12.35 8.68
C PHE A 283 6.59 -13.18 9.60
N LYS A 284 5.97 -12.53 10.61
CA LYS A 284 5.06 -13.17 11.57
C LYS A 284 3.62 -13.27 11.10
N ASN A 285 3.31 -12.92 9.84
CA ASN A 285 1.97 -13.08 9.29
C ASN A 285 0.90 -12.22 9.99
N LYS A 286 1.30 -11.06 10.53
CA LYS A 286 0.40 -10.17 11.29
C LYS A 286 0.26 -8.84 10.55
N GLY A 287 -0.96 -8.55 10.09
CA GLY A 287 -1.34 -7.25 9.55
C GLY A 287 -1.31 -7.07 8.03
N VAL A 288 -0.96 -8.12 7.27
CA VAL A 288 -0.90 -8.04 5.80
C VAL A 288 -2.31 -8.05 5.18
N GLN A 289 -3.28 -8.73 5.79
CA GLN A 289 -4.65 -8.80 5.28
C GLN A 289 -5.35 -7.43 5.33
N TYR A 290 -5.30 -6.74 6.47
CA TYR A 290 -5.87 -5.41 6.61
C TYR A 290 -5.07 -4.35 5.83
N LEU A 291 -3.77 -4.57 5.61
CA LEU A 291 -2.99 -3.79 4.65
C LEU A 291 -3.54 -3.93 3.21
N LEU A 292 -3.93 -5.13 2.79
CA LEU A 292 -4.55 -5.35 1.47
C LEU A 292 -5.93 -4.71 1.36
N ASP A 293 -6.71 -4.71 2.43
CA ASP A 293 -7.95 -3.94 2.48
C ASP A 293 -7.68 -2.43 2.34
N ALA A 294 -6.66 -1.91 3.02
CA ALA A 294 -6.26 -0.50 2.91
C ALA A 294 -5.72 -0.14 1.51
N VAL A 295 -5.02 -1.05 0.83
CA VAL A 295 -4.63 -0.90 -0.58
C VAL A 295 -5.86 -0.74 -1.46
N VAL A 296 -6.87 -1.58 -1.27
CA VAL A 296 -8.10 -1.50 -2.05
C VAL A 296 -8.88 -0.23 -1.75
N ASP A 297 -9.00 0.15 -0.47
CA ASP A 297 -9.72 1.34 -0.02
C ASP A 297 -9.03 2.63 -0.47
N TYR A 298 -7.70 2.76 -0.34
CA TYR A 298 -7.03 4.06 -0.44
C TYR A 298 -6.13 4.23 -1.66
N LEU A 299 -5.59 3.15 -2.26
CA LEU A 299 -4.77 3.29 -3.46
C LEU A 299 -5.62 3.35 -4.74
N PRO A 300 -5.16 4.10 -5.75
CA PRO A 300 -5.91 4.40 -6.97
C PRO A 300 -6.15 3.17 -7.85
N SER A 301 -7.23 3.23 -8.61
CA SER A 301 -7.41 2.48 -9.85
C SER A 301 -6.79 3.23 -11.04
N PRO A 302 -6.59 2.58 -12.20
CA PRO A 302 -6.11 3.26 -13.41
C PRO A 302 -6.96 4.44 -13.88
N LEU A 303 -8.21 4.53 -13.42
CA LEU A 303 -9.12 5.63 -13.74
C LEU A 303 -8.98 6.83 -12.79
N ASP A 304 -8.35 6.62 -11.63
CA ASP A 304 -8.16 7.66 -10.62
C ASP A 304 -6.87 8.48 -10.86
N ILE A 305 -6.01 8.03 -11.77
CA ILE A 305 -4.75 8.70 -12.12
C ILE A 305 -4.93 9.53 -13.41
N PRO A 306 -4.30 10.73 -13.50
CA PRO A 306 -4.33 11.52 -14.72
C PRO A 306 -3.83 10.75 -15.95
N ALA A 307 -4.46 11.00 -17.10
CA ALA A 307 -4.07 10.43 -18.37
C ALA A 307 -2.59 10.73 -18.69
N ALA A 308 -1.88 9.75 -19.27
CA ALA A 308 -0.52 9.98 -19.73
C ALA A 308 -0.51 10.98 -20.89
N ILE A 309 0.54 11.80 -20.96
CA ILE A 309 0.70 12.79 -22.03
C ILE A 309 1.78 12.31 -23.01
N GLY A 310 1.38 12.12 -24.26
CA GLY A 310 2.26 11.89 -25.40
C GLY A 310 2.53 13.16 -26.19
N MET A 311 3.41 13.05 -27.19
CA MET A 311 3.75 14.11 -28.14
C MET A 311 3.54 13.62 -29.57
N ASN A 312 3.08 14.49 -30.46
CA ASN A 312 2.97 14.17 -31.88
C ASN A 312 4.38 14.02 -32.49
N PRO A 313 4.70 12.91 -33.18
CA PRO A 313 6.02 12.71 -33.79
C PRO A 313 6.37 13.74 -34.88
N ASP A 314 5.36 14.35 -35.51
CA ASP A 314 5.55 15.38 -36.55
C ASP A 314 5.55 16.81 -35.98
N ASN A 315 5.10 16.99 -34.72
CA ASN A 315 5.02 18.29 -34.05
C ASN A 315 5.15 18.12 -32.52
N GLU A 316 6.36 18.25 -31.99
CA GLU A 316 6.64 18.01 -30.56
C GLU A 316 5.91 18.98 -29.60
N ASP A 317 5.45 20.14 -30.09
CA ASP A 317 4.66 21.09 -29.28
C ASP A 317 3.21 20.64 -29.08
N GLU A 318 2.72 19.71 -29.91
CA GLU A 318 1.37 19.16 -29.81
C GLU A 318 1.33 18.00 -28.79
N LYS A 319 0.75 18.27 -27.63
CA LYS A 319 0.53 17.29 -26.57
C LYS A 319 -0.77 16.52 -26.83
N ILE A 320 -0.69 15.20 -26.71
CA ILE A 320 -1.83 14.29 -26.89
C ILE A 320 -2.08 13.57 -25.58
N GLU A 321 -3.30 13.67 -25.05
CA GLU A 321 -3.71 12.88 -23.89
C GLU A 321 -4.02 11.43 -24.30
N VAL A 322 -3.46 10.49 -23.55
CA VAL A 322 -3.70 9.06 -23.70
C VAL A 322 -4.71 8.65 -22.64
N ILE A 323 -5.99 8.80 -22.99
CA ILE A 323 -7.12 8.53 -22.09
C ILE A 323 -7.16 7.03 -21.74
N THR A 324 -7.32 6.73 -20.45
CA THR A 324 -7.50 5.36 -19.96
C THR A 324 -8.88 4.80 -20.34
N SER A 325 -9.01 4.23 -21.53
CA SER A 325 -10.22 3.54 -21.98
C SER A 325 -9.92 2.47 -23.03
N ASP A 326 -10.67 1.36 -22.97
CA ASP A 326 -10.64 0.29 -23.97
C ASP A 326 -11.28 0.67 -25.32
N ASN A 327 -11.94 1.84 -25.40
CA ASN A 327 -12.58 2.33 -26.63
C ASN A 327 -11.64 3.21 -27.48
N GLU A 328 -10.47 3.56 -26.95
CA GLU A 328 -9.48 4.42 -27.61
C GLU A 328 -8.47 3.60 -28.44
N LYS A 329 -7.63 4.30 -29.20
CA LYS A 329 -6.52 3.64 -29.93
C LYS A 329 -5.53 3.03 -28.93
N PHE A 330 -5.05 1.83 -29.24
CA PHE A 330 -4.06 1.15 -28.40
C PHE A 330 -2.76 1.95 -28.31
N VAL A 331 -2.35 2.27 -27.08
CA VAL A 331 -1.08 2.90 -26.73
C VAL A 331 -0.53 2.19 -25.48
N SER A 332 0.77 1.91 -25.46
CA SER A 332 1.42 1.25 -24.32
C SER A 332 2.87 1.70 -24.16
N LEU A 333 3.39 1.66 -22.93
CA LEU A 333 4.79 1.93 -22.62
C LEU A 333 5.50 0.62 -22.25
N ALA A 334 6.51 0.24 -23.04
CA ALA A 334 7.43 -0.82 -22.67
C ALA A 334 8.44 -0.26 -21.65
N PHE A 335 8.37 -0.72 -20.39
CA PHE A 335 9.23 -0.21 -19.31
C PHE A 335 10.36 -1.17 -18.91
N LYS A 336 10.24 -2.44 -19.29
CA LYS A 336 11.23 -3.49 -19.03
C LYS A 336 11.45 -4.33 -20.29
N LEU A 337 12.72 -4.56 -20.63
CA LEU A 337 13.13 -5.51 -21.66
C LEU A 337 13.77 -6.70 -20.96
N TRP A 338 13.37 -7.91 -21.37
CA TRP A 338 13.99 -9.15 -20.92
C TRP A 338 14.89 -9.67 -22.04
N ALA A 339 16.12 -10.06 -21.72
CA ALA A 339 17.06 -10.67 -22.66
C ALA A 339 17.53 -12.01 -22.11
#